data_AF-A0A1H5QUD6-F1
#
_entry.id   AF-A0A1H5QUD6-F1
#
_cell.length_a   1.000
_cell.length_b   1.000
_cell.length_c   1.000
_cell.angle_alpha   90.00
_cell.angle_beta   90.00
_cell.angle_gamma   90.00
#
_symmetry.space_group_name_H-M   'P 1'
#
loop_
_entity.id
_entity.type
_entity.pdbx_description
1 polymer ?
#
loop_
_entity_poly.entity_id
_entity_poly.type
_entity_poly.pdbx_seq_one_letter_code
_entity_poly.pdbx_strand_id
1 'polypeptide(L)'
;PLHRLAGDHHISIATTYRYLHEAITALAACAPDLQQVLTDRRAAGDTHVILDGTLIPCDRVAATTIKTKGTNRGATVHLWYSGKHRSFGGNIQFLATADGFPLWVSPVLPGSRNDLSAARDLGITGALTAAAAAGLPTLADKAYHAAGIGIRTPVKKTAGQPLLGPRQRVYNLLQSRARALGERAMAILKTRWSALHRISLCPKRIGAIVQAALVLTHHEHQGRY
;
A
#
# COMPACT_ATOMS: atom_id res chain seq x y z
N PRO A 1 -16.10 20.41 -10.29
CA PRO A 1 -16.00 19.05 -10.87
C PRO A 1 -17.35 18.33 -10.94
N LEU A 2 -18.01 18.07 -9.81
CA LEU A 2 -19.29 17.34 -9.76
C LEU A 2 -20.46 18.09 -10.43
N HIS A 3 -20.52 19.42 -10.29
CA HIS A 3 -21.51 20.24 -10.98
C HIS A 3 -21.37 20.24 -12.51
N ARG A 4 -20.12 20.12 -13.03
CA ARG A 4 -19.87 20.05 -14.48
C ARG A 4 -20.33 18.71 -15.01
N LEU A 5 -19.90 17.63 -14.37
CA LEU A 5 -20.33 16.27 -14.72
C LEU A 5 -21.86 16.12 -14.67
N ALA A 6 -22.52 16.69 -13.67
CA ALA A 6 -23.99 16.72 -13.57
C ALA A 6 -24.63 17.48 -14.75
N GLY A 7 -24.10 18.66 -15.09
CA GLY A 7 -24.58 19.47 -16.20
C GLY A 7 -24.39 18.80 -17.56
N ASP A 8 -23.19 18.27 -17.82
CA ASP A 8 -22.81 17.62 -19.08
C ASP A 8 -23.64 16.36 -19.36
N HIS A 9 -24.05 15.64 -18.31
CA HIS A 9 -24.86 14.43 -18.42
C HIS A 9 -26.36 14.66 -18.14
N HIS A 10 -26.80 15.91 -17.97
CA HIS A 10 -28.20 16.27 -17.70
C HIS A 10 -28.84 15.50 -16.53
N ILE A 11 -28.07 15.24 -15.47
CA ILE A 11 -28.54 14.57 -14.25
C ILE A 11 -28.33 15.44 -13.02
N SER A 12 -29.03 15.14 -11.93
CA SER A 12 -28.87 15.89 -10.69
C SER A 12 -27.49 15.68 -10.06
N ILE A 13 -27.02 16.67 -9.29
CA ILE A 13 -25.76 16.55 -8.52
C ILE A 13 -25.83 15.36 -7.56
N ALA A 14 -27.00 15.11 -6.95
CA ALA A 14 -27.21 13.96 -6.06
C ALA A 14 -27.03 12.62 -6.79
N THR A 15 -27.58 12.50 -8.00
CA THR A 15 -27.44 11.31 -8.85
C THR A 15 -25.99 11.12 -9.26
N THR A 16 -25.32 12.20 -9.66
CA THR A 16 -23.90 12.19 -10.03
C THR A 16 -23.02 11.73 -8.87
N TYR A 17 -23.29 12.22 -7.66
CA TYR A 17 -22.56 11.82 -6.46
C TYR A 17 -22.78 10.35 -6.09
N ARG A 18 -24.01 9.84 -6.26
CA ARG A 18 -24.32 8.42 -6.09
C ARG A 18 -23.55 7.57 -7.10
N TYR A 19 -23.56 7.93 -8.37
CA TYR A 19 -22.83 7.21 -9.42
C TYR A 19 -21.30 7.24 -9.22
N LEU A 20 -20.74 8.33 -8.70
CA LEU A 20 -19.33 8.35 -8.30
C LEU A 20 -19.00 7.22 -7.32
N HIS A 21 -19.84 7.04 -6.28
CA HIS A 21 -19.62 6.00 -5.29
C HIS A 21 -19.88 4.59 -5.80
N GLU A 22 -20.91 4.41 -6.64
CA GLU A 22 -21.22 3.13 -7.29
C GLU A 22 -20.08 2.71 -8.23
N ALA A 23 -19.58 3.63 -9.06
CA ALA A 23 -18.47 3.37 -9.97
C ALA A 23 -17.19 3.00 -9.21
N ILE A 24 -16.84 3.72 -8.14
CA ILE A 24 -15.69 3.35 -7.29
C ILE A 24 -15.87 1.94 -6.72
N THR A 25 -17.07 1.61 -6.23
CA THR A 25 -17.35 0.29 -5.67
C THR A 25 -17.26 -0.81 -6.73
N ALA A 26 -17.84 -0.60 -7.91
CA ALA A 26 -17.79 -1.56 -9.01
C ALA A 26 -16.35 -1.80 -9.49
N LEU A 27 -15.58 -0.73 -9.70
CA LEU A 27 -14.17 -0.86 -10.09
C LEU A 27 -13.33 -1.53 -9.00
N ALA A 28 -13.51 -1.16 -7.73
CA ALA A 28 -12.77 -1.79 -6.63
C ALA A 28 -13.07 -3.28 -6.49
N ALA A 29 -14.29 -3.73 -6.80
CA ALA A 29 -14.65 -5.14 -6.80
C ALA A 29 -13.91 -5.96 -7.88
N CYS A 30 -13.40 -5.31 -8.92
CA CYS A 30 -12.55 -5.92 -9.95
C CYS A 30 -11.07 -5.95 -9.56
N ALA A 31 -10.68 -5.40 -8.41
CA ALA A 31 -9.28 -5.41 -7.99
C ALA A 31 -8.82 -6.85 -7.71
N PRO A 32 -7.58 -7.20 -8.09
CA PRO A 32 -7.11 -8.57 -7.97
C PRO A 32 -6.98 -8.99 -6.50
N ASP A 33 -7.17 -10.28 -6.24
CA ASP A 33 -6.93 -10.88 -4.92
C ASP A 33 -5.44 -11.09 -4.68
N LEU A 34 -4.99 -10.95 -3.43
CA LEU A 34 -3.58 -11.12 -3.05
C LEU A 34 -3.03 -12.51 -3.39
N GLN A 35 -3.78 -13.58 -3.10
CA GLN A 35 -3.37 -14.96 -3.37
C GLN A 35 -3.31 -15.24 -4.87
N GLN A 36 -4.28 -14.69 -5.62
CA GLN A 36 -4.30 -14.80 -7.07
C GLN A 36 -3.06 -14.15 -7.68
N VAL A 37 -2.75 -12.91 -7.27
CA VAL A 37 -1.54 -12.19 -7.71
C VAL A 37 -0.27 -12.99 -7.43
N LEU A 38 -0.12 -13.52 -6.22
CA LEU A 38 1.08 -14.30 -5.86
C LEU A 38 1.18 -15.59 -6.67
N THR A 39 0.07 -16.26 -6.92
CA THR A 39 0.01 -17.47 -7.74
C THR A 39 0.40 -17.18 -9.18
N ASP A 40 -0.15 -16.12 -9.77
CA ASP A 40 0.11 -15.72 -11.15
C ASP A 40 1.56 -15.27 -11.36
N ARG A 41 2.11 -14.48 -10.43
CA ARG A 41 3.52 -14.05 -10.51
C ARG A 41 4.48 -15.22 -10.36
N ARG A 42 4.18 -16.18 -9.51
CA ARG A 42 4.96 -17.41 -9.43
C ARG A 42 4.89 -18.20 -10.74
N ALA A 43 3.70 -18.36 -11.32
CA ALA A 43 3.52 -19.07 -12.59
C ALA A 43 4.23 -18.37 -13.75
N ALA A 44 4.29 -17.03 -13.73
CA ALA A 44 5.05 -16.22 -14.68
C ALA A 44 6.58 -16.32 -14.50
N GLY A 45 7.07 -16.95 -13.43
CA GLY A 45 8.50 -17.11 -13.17
C GLY A 45 9.16 -15.89 -12.51
N ASP A 46 8.38 -15.01 -11.87
CA ASP A 46 8.94 -13.85 -11.18
C ASP A 46 9.93 -14.29 -10.09
N THR A 47 11.06 -13.59 -10.01
CA THR A 47 12.11 -13.89 -9.02
C THR A 47 11.75 -13.44 -7.62
N HIS A 48 10.93 -12.39 -7.50
CA HIS A 48 10.44 -11.82 -6.26
C HIS A 48 9.32 -10.82 -6.54
N VAL A 49 8.55 -10.51 -5.50
CA VAL A 49 7.67 -9.34 -5.45
C VAL A 49 8.21 -8.32 -4.45
N ILE A 50 7.79 -7.07 -4.57
CA ILE A 50 8.15 -6.00 -3.64
C ILE A 50 6.93 -5.63 -2.79
N LEU A 51 7.08 -5.64 -1.47
CA LEU A 51 6.08 -5.14 -0.52
C LEU A 51 6.51 -3.77 -0.02
N ASP A 52 5.59 -2.82 -0.07
CA ASP A 52 5.77 -1.51 0.55
C ASP A 52 4.43 -0.92 1.03
N GLY A 53 4.54 0.13 1.84
CA GLY A 53 3.43 0.86 2.44
C GLY A 53 3.45 2.30 1.99
N THR A 54 2.28 2.87 1.75
CA THR A 54 2.13 4.29 1.45
C THR A 54 1.03 4.92 2.28
N LEU A 55 1.22 6.18 2.62
CA LEU A 55 0.14 7.02 3.12
C LEU A 55 -0.52 7.72 1.93
N ILE A 56 -1.84 7.57 1.81
CA ILE A 56 -2.67 8.37 0.92
C ILE A 56 -3.26 9.51 1.76
N PRO A 57 -2.89 10.78 1.48
CA PRO A 57 -3.33 11.90 2.28
C PRO A 57 -4.86 12.05 2.24
N CYS A 58 -5.43 12.44 3.38
CA CYS A 58 -6.83 12.81 3.46
C CYS A 58 -7.01 14.09 4.27
N ASP A 59 -8.21 14.63 4.25
CA ASP A 59 -8.55 15.75 5.12
C ASP A 59 -8.56 15.35 6.60
N ARG A 60 -8.48 16.35 7.47
CA ARG A 60 -8.43 16.13 8.92
C ARG A 60 -9.72 15.48 9.39
N VAL A 61 -9.59 14.43 10.20
CA VAL A 61 -10.74 13.74 10.81
C VAL A 61 -10.59 13.73 12.32
N ALA A 62 -11.70 14.02 13.02
CA ALA A 62 -11.74 14.15 14.47
C ALA A 62 -11.56 12.80 15.22
N ALA A 63 -11.83 11.68 14.56
CA ALA A 63 -11.74 10.34 15.15
C ALA A 63 -10.38 10.09 15.84
N THR A 64 -10.43 9.51 17.05
CA THR A 64 -9.26 9.25 17.91
C THR A 64 -9.10 7.77 18.25
N THR A 65 -7.96 7.42 18.82
CA THR A 65 -7.64 6.08 19.36
C THR A 65 -6.61 6.18 20.48
N ILE A 66 -6.45 5.10 21.25
CA ILE A 66 -5.43 5.00 22.30
C ILE A 66 -4.17 4.37 21.72
N LYS A 67 -3.04 5.05 21.89
CA LYS A 67 -1.74 4.54 21.41
C LYS A 67 -1.33 3.30 22.21
N THR A 68 -1.16 2.17 21.54
CA THR A 68 -0.87 0.89 22.21
C THR A 68 0.62 0.59 22.37
N LYS A 69 1.51 1.29 21.64
CA LYS A 69 2.96 1.03 21.59
C LYS A 69 3.78 2.33 21.51
N GLY A 70 5.03 2.28 21.95
CA GLY A 70 5.99 3.39 21.90
C GLY A 70 5.93 4.32 23.13
N THR A 71 6.69 5.41 23.09
CA THR A 71 6.94 6.32 24.23
C THR A 71 5.69 6.96 24.83
N ASN A 72 4.62 7.13 24.04
CA ASN A 72 3.37 7.78 24.48
C ASN A 72 2.24 6.74 24.59
N ARG A 73 2.55 5.51 25.01
CA ARG A 73 1.53 4.48 25.21
C ARG A 73 0.47 4.98 26.21
N GLY A 74 -0.80 4.74 25.90
CA GLY A 74 -1.94 5.22 26.70
C GLY A 74 -2.45 6.62 26.29
N ALA A 75 -1.68 7.38 25.50
CA ALA A 75 -2.15 8.69 25.05
C ALA A 75 -3.23 8.58 23.96
N THR A 76 -4.21 9.47 24.02
CA THR A 76 -5.19 9.69 22.96
C THR A 76 -4.53 10.37 21.76
N VAL A 77 -4.63 9.76 20.59
CA VAL A 77 -4.09 10.29 19.33
C VAL A 77 -5.18 10.29 18.25
N HIS A 78 -5.02 11.12 17.23
CA HIS A 78 -5.89 11.08 16.06
C HIS A 78 -5.71 9.77 15.29
N LEU A 79 -6.81 9.06 15.04
CA LEU A 79 -6.83 7.74 14.42
C LEU A 79 -6.20 7.73 13.03
N TRP A 80 -6.51 8.74 12.22
CA TRP A 80 -6.04 8.87 10.84
C TRP A 80 -4.75 9.68 10.70
N TYR A 81 -4.16 10.13 11.80
CA TYR A 81 -2.92 10.89 11.76
C TYR A 81 -1.71 9.95 11.80
N SER A 82 -0.85 10.07 10.78
CA SER A 82 0.43 9.38 10.75
C SER A 82 1.52 10.22 11.40
N GLY A 83 2.09 9.72 12.49
CA GLY A 83 3.28 10.33 13.10
C GLY A 83 4.50 10.33 12.18
N LYS A 84 4.66 9.28 11.36
CA LYS A 84 5.76 9.12 10.38
C LYS A 84 5.73 10.21 9.32
N HIS A 85 4.55 10.48 8.76
CA HIS A 85 4.37 11.44 7.66
C HIS A 85 3.87 12.82 8.10
N ARG A 86 3.64 13.02 9.41
CA ARG A 86 3.11 14.25 10.01
C ARG A 86 1.85 14.79 9.30
N SER A 87 0.98 13.88 8.87
CA SER A 87 -0.20 14.19 8.05
C SER A 87 -1.34 13.21 8.30
N PHE A 88 -2.56 13.64 7.98
CA PHE A 88 -3.75 12.78 7.99
C PHE A 88 -3.79 11.95 6.70
N GLY A 89 -4.13 10.67 6.81
CA GLY A 89 -4.23 9.79 5.66
C GLY A 89 -4.55 8.34 6.01
N GLY A 90 -4.82 7.56 4.98
CA GLY A 90 -4.98 6.12 5.05
C GLY A 90 -3.68 5.41 4.71
N ASN A 91 -3.28 4.45 5.53
CA ASN A 91 -2.18 3.54 5.23
C ASN A 91 -2.68 2.44 4.28
N ILE A 92 -2.04 2.33 3.12
CA ILE A 92 -2.27 1.32 2.09
C ILE A 92 -0.98 0.51 1.94
N GLN A 93 -1.10 -0.80 2.01
CA GLN A 93 -0.03 -1.73 1.66
C GLN A 93 -0.20 -2.11 0.19
N PHE A 94 0.90 -2.32 -0.53
CA PHE A 94 0.82 -2.73 -1.93
C PHE A 94 1.92 -3.71 -2.29
N LEU A 95 1.66 -4.50 -3.32
CA LEU A 95 2.67 -5.32 -3.98
C LEU A 95 3.02 -4.73 -5.34
N ALA A 96 4.28 -4.87 -5.72
CA ALA A 96 4.77 -4.53 -7.04
C ALA A 96 5.61 -5.67 -7.63
N THR A 97 5.69 -5.68 -8.96
CA THR A 97 6.68 -6.47 -9.71
C THR A 97 8.10 -6.01 -9.37
N ALA A 98 9.09 -6.81 -9.75
CA ALA A 98 10.51 -6.47 -9.59
C ALA A 98 10.91 -5.15 -10.29
N ASP A 99 10.24 -4.78 -11.40
CA ASP A 99 10.47 -3.53 -12.13
C ASP A 99 9.54 -2.37 -11.69
N GLY A 100 8.71 -2.60 -10.68
CA GLY A 100 7.92 -1.55 -10.03
C GLY A 100 6.57 -1.24 -10.65
N PHE A 101 5.89 -2.20 -11.27
CA PHE A 101 4.49 -2.09 -11.67
C PHE A 101 3.57 -2.51 -10.51
N PRO A 102 2.51 -1.75 -10.18
CA PRO A 102 1.62 -2.09 -9.07
C PRO A 102 0.81 -3.35 -9.40
N LEU A 103 0.84 -4.34 -8.52
CA LEU A 103 0.16 -5.63 -8.69
C LEU A 103 -1.12 -5.72 -7.85
N TRP A 104 -1.05 -5.22 -6.63
CA TRP A 104 -2.09 -5.38 -5.63
C TRP A 104 -2.04 -4.23 -4.65
N VAL A 105 -3.20 -3.84 -4.11
CA VAL A 105 -3.31 -2.81 -3.06
C VAL A 105 -4.30 -3.28 -2.00
N SER A 106 -3.97 -2.99 -0.74
CA SER A 106 -4.76 -3.45 0.39
C SER A 106 -6.01 -2.60 0.64
N PRO A 107 -6.98 -3.13 1.41
CA PRO A 107 -7.92 -2.28 2.14
C PRO A 107 -7.16 -1.22 2.96
N VAL A 108 -7.81 -0.08 3.19
CA VAL A 108 -7.20 1.00 3.96
C VAL A 108 -7.18 0.67 5.45
N LEU A 109 -6.05 0.95 6.10
CA LEU A 109 -5.96 1.07 7.55
C LEU A 109 -5.70 2.52 7.97
N PRO A 110 -6.04 2.91 9.20
CA PRO A 110 -5.78 4.27 9.66
C PRO A 110 -4.29 4.64 9.62
N GLY A 111 -3.98 5.89 9.28
CA GLY A 111 -2.59 6.37 9.15
C GLY A 111 -1.74 6.28 10.43
N SER A 112 -2.36 6.10 11.60
CA SER A 112 -1.66 5.82 12.86
C SER A 112 -1.11 4.39 12.96
N ARG A 113 -1.56 3.47 12.10
CA ARG A 113 -1.10 2.08 12.06
C ARG A 113 0.22 1.99 11.29
N ASN A 114 1.25 1.42 11.93
CA ASN A 114 2.54 1.18 11.26
C ASN A 114 2.45 0.03 10.25
N ASP A 115 3.36 0.05 9.28
CA ASP A 115 3.36 -0.82 8.11
C ASP A 115 3.38 -2.32 8.46
N LEU A 116 4.27 -2.75 9.37
CA LEU A 116 4.31 -4.14 9.82
C LEU A 116 3.02 -4.60 10.51
N SER A 117 2.42 -3.73 11.33
CA SER A 117 1.17 -4.08 12.00
C SER A 117 0.01 -4.11 11.00
N ALA A 118 -0.01 -3.19 10.03
CA ALA A 118 -0.96 -3.21 8.93
C ALA A 118 -0.85 -4.51 8.11
N ALA A 119 0.36 -4.92 7.74
CA ALA A 119 0.59 -6.16 7.01
C ALA A 119 0.16 -7.41 7.79
N ARG A 120 0.32 -7.43 9.11
CA ARG A 120 -0.16 -8.52 9.96
C ARG A 120 -1.67 -8.54 10.10
N ASP A 121 -2.29 -7.38 10.36
CA ASP A 121 -3.74 -7.26 10.53
C ASP A 121 -4.50 -7.72 9.28
N LEU A 122 -3.91 -7.47 8.10
CA LEU A 122 -4.48 -7.81 6.79
C LEU A 122 -4.05 -9.19 6.28
N GLY A 123 -3.34 -9.99 7.08
CA GLY A 123 -2.90 -11.33 6.69
C GLY A 123 -1.83 -11.39 5.59
N ILE A 124 -1.30 -10.24 5.16
CA ILE A 124 -0.32 -10.12 4.07
C ILE A 124 0.93 -10.93 4.39
N THR A 125 1.42 -10.87 5.63
CA THR A 125 2.64 -11.60 6.04
C THR A 125 2.50 -13.11 5.90
N GLY A 126 1.30 -13.65 6.17
CA GLY A 126 1.02 -15.07 6.01
C GLY A 126 1.02 -15.49 4.54
N ALA A 127 0.33 -14.71 3.69
CA ALA A 127 0.30 -14.94 2.25
C ALA A 127 1.70 -14.92 1.63
N LEU A 128 2.51 -13.93 1.98
CA LEU A 128 3.88 -13.81 1.46
C LEU A 128 4.82 -14.89 1.97
N THR A 129 4.64 -15.35 3.21
CA THR A 129 5.42 -16.48 3.75
C THR A 129 5.10 -17.77 2.97
N ALA A 130 3.83 -18.00 2.66
CA ALA A 130 3.40 -19.15 1.84
C ALA A 130 3.96 -19.07 0.41
N ALA A 131 3.88 -17.89 -0.22
CA ALA A 131 4.45 -17.66 -1.54
C ALA A 131 5.98 -17.89 -1.56
N ALA A 132 6.68 -17.45 -0.51
CA ALA A 132 8.12 -17.67 -0.40
C ALA A 132 8.51 -19.13 -0.21
N ALA A 133 7.73 -19.89 0.58
CA ALA A 133 7.90 -21.35 0.68
C ALA A 133 7.70 -22.05 -0.67
N ALA A 134 6.87 -21.46 -1.54
CA ALA A 134 6.63 -21.90 -2.91
C ALA A 134 7.64 -21.34 -3.94
N GLY A 135 8.69 -20.64 -3.50
CA GLY A 135 9.77 -20.13 -4.36
C GLY A 135 9.67 -18.67 -4.79
N LEU A 136 8.65 -17.92 -4.34
CA LEU A 136 8.48 -16.49 -4.65
C LEU A 136 8.76 -15.62 -3.41
N PRO A 137 10.03 -15.24 -3.14
CA PRO A 137 10.37 -14.40 -2.01
C PRO A 137 9.84 -12.97 -2.17
N THR A 138 9.83 -12.20 -1.08
CA THR A 138 9.44 -10.79 -1.08
C THR A 138 10.60 -9.90 -0.65
N LEU A 139 10.78 -8.75 -1.29
CA LEU A 139 11.64 -7.68 -0.80
C LEU A 139 10.79 -6.60 -0.12
N ALA A 140 11.18 -6.18 1.08
CA ALA A 140 10.47 -5.16 1.82
C ALA A 140 11.45 -4.21 2.54
N ASP A 141 10.98 -3.04 2.96
CA ASP A 141 11.82 -2.07 3.67
C ASP A 141 12.09 -2.52 5.13
N LYS A 142 12.79 -1.67 5.90
CA LYS A 142 13.09 -1.95 7.32
C LYS A 142 11.86 -1.89 8.23
N ALA A 143 10.77 -1.24 7.81
CA ALA A 143 9.55 -1.18 8.59
C ALA A 143 8.91 -2.57 8.73
N TYR A 144 9.14 -3.47 7.77
CA TYR A 144 8.68 -4.86 7.78
C TYR A 144 9.65 -5.84 8.45
N HIS A 145 10.59 -5.36 9.27
CA HIS A 145 11.51 -6.26 9.96
C HIS A 145 10.74 -7.28 10.82
N ALA A 146 11.13 -8.56 10.72
CA ALA A 146 10.43 -9.70 11.32
C ALA A 146 8.97 -9.88 10.82
N ALA A 147 8.69 -9.54 9.56
CA ALA A 147 7.41 -9.80 8.92
C ALA A 147 7.13 -11.29 8.68
N GLY A 148 8.15 -12.11 8.45
CA GLY A 148 7.97 -13.53 8.19
C GLY A 148 9.16 -14.14 7.45
N ILE A 149 9.17 -15.47 7.32
CA ILE A 149 10.19 -16.18 6.54
C ILE A 149 9.99 -15.83 5.06
N GLY A 150 11.10 -15.58 4.34
CA GLY A 150 11.05 -15.24 2.93
C GLY A 150 10.69 -13.77 2.60
N ILE A 151 10.29 -12.99 3.61
CA ILE A 151 10.16 -11.53 3.50
C ILE A 151 11.50 -10.89 3.87
N ARG A 152 12.29 -10.57 2.85
CA ARG A 152 13.67 -10.09 2.96
C ARG A 152 13.70 -8.58 3.18
N THR A 153 14.10 -8.18 4.38
CA THR A 153 14.35 -6.78 4.77
C THR A 153 15.84 -6.52 4.94
N PRO A 154 16.32 -5.27 4.85
CA PRO A 154 17.68 -4.93 5.26
C PRO A 154 17.97 -5.35 6.70
N VAL A 155 19.19 -5.80 6.96
CA VAL A 155 19.70 -6.05 8.32
C VAL A 155 19.71 -4.73 9.09
N LYS A 156 19.02 -4.72 10.22
CA LYS A 156 18.94 -3.57 11.11
C LYS A 156 20.09 -3.61 12.12
N LYS A 157 20.77 -2.49 12.33
CA LYS A 157 21.68 -2.33 13.47
C LYS A 157 20.85 -2.19 14.75
N THR A 158 21.12 -3.03 15.75
CA THR A 158 20.53 -2.90 17.08
C THR A 158 21.39 -1.99 17.95
N ALA A 159 20.76 -1.21 18.83
CA ALA A 159 21.48 -0.37 19.78
C ALA A 159 22.41 -1.24 20.65
N GLY A 160 23.64 -0.76 20.91
CA GLY A 160 24.64 -1.50 21.66
C GLY A 160 25.40 -2.60 20.89
N GLN A 161 25.04 -2.85 19.63
CA GLN A 161 25.79 -3.81 18.79
C GLN A 161 26.86 -3.14 17.90
N PRO A 162 27.92 -3.90 17.53
CA PRO A 162 28.92 -3.44 16.57
C PRO A 162 28.31 -2.96 15.26
N LEU A 163 29.07 -2.15 14.52
CA LEU A 163 28.68 -1.76 13.17
C LEU A 163 28.47 -2.98 12.29
N LEU A 164 27.55 -2.86 11.33
CA LEU A 164 27.31 -3.91 10.35
C LEU A 164 28.61 -4.28 9.65
N GLY A 165 28.89 -5.59 9.57
CA GLY A 165 30.05 -6.11 8.86
C GLY A 165 29.95 -5.87 7.35
N PRO A 166 31.06 -6.00 6.59
CA PRO A 166 31.07 -5.74 5.14
C PRO A 166 29.98 -6.49 4.36
N ARG A 167 29.77 -7.79 4.64
CA ARG A 167 28.73 -8.60 3.98
C ARG A 167 27.31 -8.08 4.22
N GLN A 168 27.00 -7.65 5.44
CA GLN A 168 25.69 -7.09 5.77
C GLN A 168 25.46 -5.74 5.10
N ARG A 169 26.51 -4.93 4.94
CA ARG A 169 26.43 -3.66 4.21
C ARG A 169 26.17 -3.89 2.73
N VAL A 170 26.87 -4.84 2.10
CA VAL A 170 26.65 -5.21 0.70
C VAL A 170 25.24 -5.77 0.50
N TYR A 171 24.79 -6.68 1.36
CA TYR A 171 23.41 -7.19 1.33
C TYR A 171 22.40 -6.05 1.41
N ASN A 172 22.56 -5.13 2.38
CA ASN A 172 21.66 -3.99 2.54
C ASN A 172 21.64 -3.09 1.31
N LEU A 173 22.81 -2.84 0.69
CA LEU A 173 22.92 -2.04 -0.52
C LEU A 173 22.16 -2.68 -1.68
N LEU A 174 22.40 -3.97 -1.95
CA LEU A 174 21.75 -4.71 -3.03
C LEU A 174 20.23 -4.78 -2.82
N GLN A 175 19.80 -5.16 -1.62
CA GLN A 175 18.38 -5.26 -1.29
C GLN A 175 17.69 -3.91 -1.42
N SER A 176 18.30 -2.84 -0.89
CA SER A 176 17.67 -1.50 -0.92
C SER A 176 17.53 -0.99 -2.35
N ARG A 177 18.51 -1.27 -3.23
CA ARG A 177 18.46 -0.90 -4.65
C ARG A 177 17.41 -1.69 -5.42
N ALA A 178 17.33 -3.01 -5.22
CA ALA A 178 16.30 -3.84 -5.86
C ALA A 178 14.90 -3.42 -5.41
N ARG A 179 14.69 -3.21 -4.11
CA ARG A 179 13.40 -2.75 -3.56
C ARG A 179 13.03 -1.35 -4.02
N ALA A 180 13.98 -0.45 -4.24
CA ALA A 180 13.70 0.93 -4.65
C ALA A 180 12.88 1.01 -5.96
N LEU A 181 12.97 0.01 -6.83
CA LEU A 181 12.13 -0.08 -8.02
C LEU A 181 10.64 -0.15 -7.66
N GLY A 182 10.27 -0.77 -6.54
CA GLY A 182 8.88 -0.84 -6.07
C GLY A 182 8.28 0.53 -5.74
N GLU A 183 9.08 1.55 -5.46
CA GLU A 183 8.59 2.92 -5.23
C GLU A 183 7.91 3.49 -6.50
N ARG A 184 8.32 3.00 -7.68
CA ARG A 184 7.69 3.33 -8.96
C ARG A 184 6.22 2.92 -9.01
N ALA A 185 5.82 1.85 -8.34
CA ALA A 185 4.46 1.34 -8.41
C ALA A 185 3.44 2.35 -7.87
N MET A 186 3.75 2.94 -6.71
CA MET A 186 2.91 3.98 -6.15
C MET A 186 3.09 5.32 -6.86
N ALA A 187 4.27 5.58 -7.44
CA ALA A 187 4.46 6.74 -8.29
C ALA A 187 3.54 6.69 -9.52
N ILE A 188 3.47 5.55 -10.23
CA ILE A 188 2.55 5.34 -11.37
C ILE A 188 1.12 5.68 -10.99
N LEU A 189 0.64 5.14 -9.86
CA LEU A 189 -0.74 5.41 -9.42
C LEU A 189 -0.95 6.89 -9.08
N LYS A 190 -0.06 7.50 -8.31
CA LYS A 190 -0.23 8.91 -7.86
C LYS A 190 -0.07 9.91 -9.00
N THR A 191 0.85 9.68 -9.94
CA THR A 191 1.03 10.56 -11.10
C THR A 191 -0.11 10.42 -12.09
N ARG A 192 -0.61 9.20 -12.32
CA ARG A 192 -1.73 8.96 -13.24
C ARG A 192 -3.07 9.45 -12.68
N TRP A 193 -3.30 9.27 -11.38
CA TRP A 193 -4.58 9.52 -10.73
C TRP A 193 -4.45 10.62 -9.66
N SER A 194 -4.69 11.87 -10.07
CA SER A 194 -4.60 13.04 -9.19
C SER A 194 -5.48 12.97 -7.94
N ALA A 195 -6.56 12.17 -7.98
CA ALA A 195 -7.41 11.87 -6.82
C ALA A 195 -6.63 11.27 -5.63
N LEU A 196 -5.49 10.62 -5.88
CA LEU A 196 -4.65 10.01 -4.85
C LEU A 196 -3.69 11.00 -4.16
N HIS A 197 -3.57 12.24 -4.67
CA HIS A 197 -2.75 13.26 -4.02
C HIS A 197 -3.35 13.74 -2.69
N ARG A 198 -4.68 13.82 -2.62
CA ARG A 198 -5.44 14.12 -1.40
C ARG A 198 -6.90 13.71 -1.59
N ILE A 199 -7.37 12.83 -0.72
CA ILE A 199 -8.77 12.37 -0.72
C ILE A 199 -9.58 13.19 0.28
N SER A 200 -10.56 13.94 -0.21
CA SER A 200 -11.52 14.70 0.61
C SER A 200 -12.78 13.91 0.99
N LEU A 201 -12.95 12.71 0.42
CA LEU A 201 -14.01 11.78 0.81
C LEU A 201 -13.68 11.11 2.16
N CYS A 202 -14.66 10.39 2.70
CA CYS A 202 -14.47 9.60 3.93
C CYS A 202 -13.19 8.74 3.85
N PRO A 203 -12.26 8.83 4.82
CA PRO A 203 -10.99 8.08 4.75
C PRO A 203 -11.15 6.56 4.68
N LYS A 204 -12.29 6.02 5.13
CA LYS A 204 -12.62 4.60 4.98
C LYS A 204 -12.77 4.17 3.51
N ARG A 205 -13.03 5.10 2.59
CA ARG A 205 -13.15 4.85 1.14
C ARG A 205 -11.80 4.86 0.41
N ILE A 206 -10.71 5.27 1.06
CA ILE A 206 -9.38 5.37 0.43
C ILE A 206 -8.99 4.05 -0.23
N GLY A 207 -9.19 2.92 0.45
CA GLY A 207 -8.86 1.60 -0.09
C GLY A 207 -9.57 1.33 -1.42
N ALA A 208 -10.89 1.52 -1.45
CA ALA A 208 -11.68 1.34 -2.67
C ALA A 208 -11.26 2.31 -3.80
N ILE A 209 -10.92 3.56 -3.48
CA ILE A 209 -10.45 4.54 -4.47
C ILE A 209 -9.12 4.10 -5.08
N VAL A 210 -8.19 3.61 -4.25
CA VAL A 210 -6.88 3.13 -4.71
C VAL A 210 -7.02 1.81 -5.49
N GLN A 211 -7.93 0.92 -5.09
CA GLN A 211 -8.27 -0.29 -5.84
C GLN A 211 -8.87 0.02 -7.21
N ALA A 212 -9.79 0.97 -7.28
CA ALA A 212 -10.35 1.43 -8.56
C ALA A 212 -9.26 2.02 -9.47
N ALA A 213 -8.36 2.84 -8.91
CA ALA A 213 -7.21 3.37 -9.63
C ALA A 213 -6.27 2.25 -10.13
N LEU A 214 -6.02 1.22 -9.33
CA LEU A 214 -5.23 0.06 -9.72
C LEU A 214 -5.85 -0.66 -10.92
N VAL A 215 -7.15 -0.94 -10.88
CA VAL A 215 -7.87 -1.63 -11.97
C VAL A 215 -7.80 -0.85 -13.27
N LEU A 216 -8.01 0.48 -13.22
CA LEU A 216 -7.88 1.33 -14.39
C LEU A 216 -6.43 1.35 -14.91
N THR A 217 -5.42 1.38 -14.04
CA THR A 217 -4.01 1.27 -14.45
C THR A 217 -3.69 -0.09 -15.08
N HIS A 218 -4.23 -1.19 -14.55
CA HIS A 218 -4.09 -2.51 -15.17
C HIS A 218 -4.72 -2.53 -16.57
N HIS A 219 -5.89 -1.92 -16.73
CA HIS A 219 -6.55 -1.80 -18.02
C HIS A 219 -5.72 -1.02 -19.04
N GLU A 220 -5.17 0.13 -18.66
CA GLU A 220 -4.30 0.95 -19.52
C GLU A 220 -3.00 0.26 -19.94
N HIS A 221 -2.56 -0.74 -19.16
CA HIS A 221 -1.30 -1.47 -19.36
C HIS A 221 -1.51 -2.93 -19.76
N GLN A 222 -2.72 -3.30 -20.21
CA GLN A 222 -3.01 -4.66 -20.68
C GLN A 222 -2.00 -5.11 -21.74
N GLY A 223 -1.47 -6.33 -21.56
CA GLY A 223 -0.48 -6.92 -22.45
C GLY A 223 0.98 -6.56 -22.18
N ARG A 224 1.28 -5.76 -21.15
CA ARG A 224 2.67 -5.46 -20.71
C ARG A 224 3.11 -6.23 -19.45
N TYR A 225 2.18 -6.68 -18.62
CA TYR A 225 2.41 -7.27 -17.28
C TYR A 225 1.41 -8.38 -16.97
#